data_AF-A0A9E2RH67-F1
#
_entry.id   AF-A0A9E2RH67-F1
#
_cell.length_a   1.000
_cell.length_b   1.000
_cell.length_c   1.000
_cell.angle_alpha   90.00
_cell.angle_beta   90.00
_cell.angle_gamma   90.00
#
_symmetry.space_group_name_H-M   'P 1'
#
loop_
_entity.id
_entity.type
_entity.pdbx_description
1 polymer ?
#
loop_
_entity_poly.entity_id
_entity_poly.type
_entity_poly.pdbx_seq_one_letter_code
_entity_poly.pdbx_strand_id
1 'polypeptide(L)'
;MTPGKLWVGLAVLFLAGALTGIAGATLYHQYEQEHRWERGPAAKHDRIMKRLTSELALTPAQQADIEPIVSRTHVEILQLRFLLQPEVEQALTKGMAEMKTKLSVEQQEELDDLYAKLQRHWQVSHDYLRAAQERMK
;
A
#
# COMPACT_ATOMS: atom_id res chain seq x y z
N MET A 1 -43.47 -26.73 -17.59
CA MET A 1 -42.70 -25.58 -17.06
C MET A 1 -42.16 -24.81 -18.25
N THR A 2 -42.51 -23.54 -18.43
CA THR A 2 -42.15 -22.78 -19.64
C THR A 2 -40.65 -22.40 -19.61
N PRO A 3 -39.93 -22.51 -20.73
CA PRO A 3 -38.48 -22.30 -20.79
C PRO A 3 -38.05 -20.90 -20.30
N GLY A 4 -38.92 -19.89 -20.40
CA GLY A 4 -38.65 -18.55 -19.90
C GLY A 4 -38.42 -18.46 -18.37
N LYS A 5 -39.06 -19.33 -17.57
CA LYS A 5 -38.85 -19.34 -16.11
C LYS A 5 -37.46 -19.85 -15.71
N LEU A 6 -36.89 -20.76 -16.50
CA LEU A 6 -35.53 -21.29 -16.29
C LEU A 6 -34.46 -20.24 -16.62
N TRP A 7 -34.64 -19.50 -17.73
CA TRP A 7 -33.72 -18.44 -18.13
C TRP A 7 -33.72 -17.26 -17.15
N VAL A 8 -34.89 -16.91 -16.60
CA VAL A 8 -34.98 -15.87 -15.56
C VAL A 8 -34.24 -16.30 -14.29
N GLY A 9 -34.40 -17.55 -13.85
CA GLY A 9 -33.65 -18.07 -12.70
C GLY A 9 -32.13 -18.05 -12.92
N LEU A 10 -31.69 -18.43 -14.12
CA LEU A 10 -30.27 -18.43 -14.49
C LEU A 10 -29.68 -17.01 -14.53
N ALA A 11 -30.41 -16.04 -15.08
CA ALA A 11 -29.99 -14.65 -15.14
C ALA A 11 -29.85 -14.05 -13.73
N VAL A 12 -30.78 -14.35 -12.82
CA VAL A 12 -30.72 -13.89 -11.43
C VAL A 12 -29.51 -14.50 -10.70
N LEU A 13 -29.25 -15.80 -10.87
CA LEU A 13 -28.10 -16.46 -10.26
C LEU A 13 -26.77 -15.88 -10.80
N PHE A 14 -26.69 -15.60 -12.09
CA PHE A 14 -25.52 -15.00 -12.71
C PHE A 14 -25.26 -13.59 -12.21
N LEU A 15 -26.30 -12.75 -12.09
CA LEU A 15 -26.18 -11.41 -11.53
C LEU A 15 -25.77 -11.42 -10.05
N ALA A 16 -26.34 -12.34 -9.26
CA ALA A 16 -25.93 -12.51 -7.85
C ALA A 16 -24.47 -12.96 -7.73
N GLY A 17 -24.03 -13.90 -8.58
CA GLY A 17 -22.64 -14.33 -8.65
C GLY A 17 -21.69 -13.21 -9.10
N ALA A 18 -22.09 -12.41 -10.10
CA ALA A 18 -21.31 -11.27 -10.58
C ALA A 18 -21.19 -10.17 -9.52
N LEU A 19 -22.26 -9.83 -8.82
CA LEU A 19 -22.23 -8.86 -7.71
C LEU A 19 -21.37 -9.35 -6.55
N THR A 20 -21.46 -10.65 -6.20
CA THR A 20 -20.61 -11.26 -5.18
C THR A 20 -19.14 -11.31 -5.61
N GLY A 21 -18.88 -11.56 -6.89
CA GLY A 21 -17.54 -11.55 -7.47
C GLY A 21 -16.92 -10.15 -7.53
N ILE A 22 -17.69 -9.12 -7.90
CA ILE A 22 -17.23 -7.73 -7.91
C ILE A 22 -16.97 -7.26 -6.47
N ALA A 23 -17.89 -7.50 -5.54
CA ALA A 23 -17.72 -7.15 -4.13
C ALA A 23 -16.54 -7.91 -3.49
N GLY A 24 -16.37 -9.19 -3.82
CA GLY A 24 -15.25 -10.00 -3.36
C GLY A 24 -13.91 -9.53 -3.94
N ALA A 25 -13.88 -9.15 -5.22
CA ALA A 25 -12.68 -8.64 -5.88
C ALA A 25 -12.28 -7.25 -5.35
N THR A 26 -13.23 -6.35 -5.13
CA THR A 26 -12.93 -5.03 -4.55
C THR A 26 -12.48 -5.13 -3.10
N LEU A 27 -13.12 -6.00 -2.29
CA LEU A 27 -12.69 -6.27 -0.91
C LEU A 27 -11.32 -6.94 -0.86
N TYR A 28 -11.02 -7.90 -1.73
CA TYR A 28 -9.70 -8.54 -1.80
C TYR A 28 -8.62 -7.55 -2.23
N HIS A 29 -8.90 -6.70 -3.21
CA HIS A 29 -7.94 -5.71 -3.68
C HIS A 29 -7.70 -4.59 -2.65
N GLN A 30 -8.74 -4.19 -1.90
CA GLN A 30 -8.63 -3.27 -0.76
C GLN A 30 -7.86 -3.91 0.40
N TYR A 31 -8.18 -5.15 0.79
CA TYR A 31 -7.50 -5.87 1.87
C TYR A 31 -6.02 -6.10 1.56
N GLU A 32 -5.67 -6.41 0.31
CA GLU A 32 -4.27 -6.63 -0.07
C GLU A 32 -3.48 -5.32 -0.28
N GLN A 33 -4.15 -4.21 -0.61
CA GLN A 33 -3.52 -2.88 -0.64
C GLN A 33 -3.32 -2.30 0.76
N GLU A 34 -4.29 -2.44 1.66
CA GLU A 34 -4.17 -2.07 3.07
C GLU A 34 -3.06 -2.88 3.75
N HIS A 35 -3.03 -4.21 3.58
CA HIS A 35 -1.99 -5.07 4.16
C HIS A 35 -0.59 -4.90 3.54
N ARG A 36 -0.50 -4.39 2.31
CA ARG A 36 0.77 -4.04 1.66
C ARG A 36 1.41 -2.79 2.25
N TRP A 37 0.61 -1.87 2.79
CA TRP A 37 1.07 -0.60 3.35
C TRP A 37 1.18 -0.63 4.88
N GLU A 38 0.38 -1.45 5.56
CA GLU A 38 0.35 -1.53 7.03
C GLU A 38 1.57 -2.20 7.67
N ARG A 39 2.29 -3.09 6.98
CA ARG A 39 3.49 -3.74 7.58
C ARG A 39 4.72 -2.82 7.68
N GLY A 40 4.59 -1.56 7.27
CA GLY A 40 5.62 -0.54 7.45
C GLY A 40 6.90 -0.74 6.62
N PRO A 41 7.90 0.12 6.81
CA PRO A 41 9.17 0.07 6.09
C PRO A 41 9.96 -1.21 6.37
N ALA A 42 9.92 -1.72 7.59
CA ALA A 42 10.62 -2.95 7.97
C ALA A 42 10.21 -4.15 7.10
N ALA A 43 8.91 -4.32 6.86
CA ALA A 43 8.44 -5.41 6.00
C ALA A 43 8.80 -5.22 4.51
N LYS A 44 9.17 -4.01 4.08
CA LYS A 44 9.70 -3.81 2.72
C LYS A 44 11.07 -4.43 2.57
N HIS A 45 11.94 -4.32 3.58
CA HIS A 45 13.23 -5.00 3.61
C HIS A 45 13.03 -6.52 3.46
N ASP A 46 12.24 -7.13 4.35
CA ASP A 46 12.00 -8.58 4.35
C ASP A 46 11.42 -9.07 3.03
N ARG A 47 10.52 -8.28 2.44
CA ARG A 47 9.93 -8.58 1.14
C ARG A 47 10.96 -8.54 0.02
N ILE A 48 11.88 -7.57 0.03
CA ILE A 48 12.96 -7.48 -0.97
C ILE A 48 13.86 -8.71 -0.84
N MET A 49 14.31 -9.03 0.38
CA MET A 49 15.13 -10.22 0.62
C MET A 49 14.41 -11.51 0.18
N LYS A 50 13.14 -11.69 0.58
CA LYS A 50 12.35 -12.87 0.18
C LYS A 50 12.24 -13.00 -1.33
N ARG A 51 12.02 -11.89 -2.04
CA ARG A 51 11.92 -11.89 -3.51
C ARG A 51 13.27 -12.20 -4.17
N LEU A 52 14.36 -11.59 -3.72
CA LEU A 52 15.69 -11.88 -4.24
C LEU A 52 16.06 -13.34 -4.03
N THR A 53 15.78 -13.88 -2.84
CA THR A 53 15.99 -15.30 -2.52
C THR A 53 15.19 -16.21 -3.45
N SER A 54 13.92 -15.93 -3.70
CA SER A 54 13.09 -16.78 -4.56
C SER A 54 13.47 -16.71 -6.03
N GLU A 55 13.75 -15.51 -6.56
CA GLU A 55 14.00 -15.29 -7.98
C GLU A 55 15.42 -15.70 -8.39
N LEU A 56 16.39 -15.57 -7.48
CA LEU A 56 17.81 -15.89 -7.74
C LEU A 56 18.25 -17.21 -7.10
N ALA A 57 17.34 -17.92 -6.41
CA ALA A 57 17.61 -19.14 -5.67
C ALA A 57 18.82 -19.00 -4.72
N LEU A 58 18.86 -17.92 -3.93
CA LEU A 58 19.99 -17.60 -3.07
C LEU A 58 20.18 -18.66 -1.97
N THR A 59 21.41 -19.15 -1.83
CA THR A 59 21.81 -20.01 -0.70
C THR A 59 21.83 -19.22 0.63
N PRO A 60 21.77 -19.88 1.80
CA PRO A 60 21.85 -19.19 3.08
C PRO A 60 23.11 -18.32 3.25
N ALA A 61 24.25 -18.77 2.72
CA ALA A 61 25.49 -18.00 2.74
C ALA A 61 25.37 -16.71 1.90
N GLN A 62 24.83 -16.82 0.69
CA GLN A 62 24.60 -15.65 -0.17
C GLN A 62 23.57 -14.68 0.43
N GLN A 63 22.55 -15.19 1.11
CA GLN A 63 21.58 -14.35 1.81
C GLN A 63 22.27 -13.52 2.90
N ALA A 64 23.12 -14.14 3.73
CA ALA A 64 23.87 -13.45 4.78
C ALA A 64 24.80 -12.36 4.23
N ASP A 65 25.41 -12.58 3.05
CA ASP A 65 26.27 -11.59 2.40
C ASP A 65 25.48 -10.44 1.76
N ILE A 66 24.28 -10.72 1.23
CA ILE A 66 23.44 -9.76 0.49
C ILE A 66 22.56 -8.92 1.42
N GLU A 67 22.07 -9.48 2.52
CA GLU A 67 21.22 -8.81 3.50
C GLU A 67 21.75 -7.44 3.97
N PRO A 68 23.04 -7.27 4.35
CA PRO A 68 23.56 -5.96 4.74
C PRO A 68 23.56 -4.95 3.56
N ILE A 69 23.76 -5.40 2.33
CA ILE A 69 23.72 -4.55 1.13
C ILE A 69 22.28 -4.05 0.91
N VAL A 70 21.29 -4.94 1.01
CA VAL A 70 19.87 -4.60 0.87
C VAL A 70 19.42 -3.68 2.00
N SER A 71 19.85 -3.94 3.25
CA SER A 71 19.59 -3.09 4.40
C SER A 71 20.08 -1.66 4.18
N ARG A 72 21.36 -1.50 3.83
CA ARG A 72 21.95 -0.18 3.56
C ARG A 72 21.22 0.54 2.42
N THR A 73 21.01 -0.15 1.31
CA THR A 73 20.32 0.43 0.13
C THR A 73 18.89 0.85 0.47
N HIS A 74 18.19 0.06 1.29
CA HIS A 74 16.84 0.40 1.74
C HIS A 74 16.83 1.69 2.58
N VAL A 75 17.78 1.82 3.51
CA VAL A 75 17.95 3.02 4.34
C VAL A 75 18.28 4.24 3.50
N GLU A 76 19.20 4.13 2.54
CA GLU A 76 19.57 5.22 1.61
C GLU A 76 18.35 5.72 0.81
N ILE A 77 17.55 4.79 0.27
CA ILE A 77 16.30 5.14 -0.44
C ILE A 77 15.32 5.86 0.49
N LEU A 78 15.19 5.43 1.75
CA LEU A 78 14.33 6.10 2.71
C LEU A 78 14.83 7.52 2.99
N GLN A 79 16.13 7.72 3.22
CA GLN A 79 16.73 9.04 3.43
C GLN A 79 16.41 10.01 2.28
N LEU A 80 16.56 9.56 1.04
CA LEU A 80 16.21 10.38 -0.14
C LEU A 80 14.73 10.77 -0.13
N ARG A 81 13.83 9.86 0.23
CA ARG A 81 12.39 10.16 0.33
C ARG A 81 12.10 11.18 1.41
N PHE A 82 12.79 11.11 2.55
CA PHE A 82 12.63 12.10 3.63
C PHE A 82 13.11 13.48 3.22
N LEU A 83 14.23 13.56 2.49
CA LEU A 83 14.75 14.83 1.99
C LEU A 83 13.74 15.56 1.10
N LEU A 84 12.96 14.82 0.31
CA LEU A 84 11.91 15.37 -0.58
C LEU A 84 10.52 15.43 0.06
N GLN A 85 10.35 14.96 1.31
CA GLN A 85 9.04 14.87 1.93
C GLN A 85 8.34 16.23 2.10
N PRO A 86 9.03 17.32 2.52
CA PRO A 86 8.39 18.62 2.65
C PRO A 86 7.80 19.16 1.34
N GLU A 87 8.50 18.97 0.22
CA GLU A 87 8.03 19.38 -1.10
C GLU A 87 6.81 18.57 -1.55
N VAL A 88 6.81 17.26 -1.25
CA VAL A 88 5.66 16.39 -1.51
C VAL A 88 4.46 16.80 -0.67
N GLU A 89 4.64 17.09 0.63
CA GLU A 89 3.60 17.57 1.53
C GLU A 89 3.01 18.90 1.06
N GLN A 90 3.84 19.82 0.57
CA GLN A 90 3.40 21.09 0.04
C GLN A 90 2.54 20.90 -1.22
N ALA A 91 3.00 20.06 -2.16
CA ALA A 91 2.26 19.76 -3.38
C ALA A 91 0.90 19.11 -3.08
N LEU A 92 0.86 18.16 -2.16
CA LEU A 92 -0.37 17.49 -1.74
C LEU A 92 -1.33 18.44 -1.01
N THR A 93 -0.82 19.25 -0.08
CA THR A 93 -1.63 20.25 0.63
C THR A 93 -2.31 21.21 -0.34
N LYS A 94 -1.55 21.69 -1.33
CA LYS A 94 -2.10 22.55 -2.40
C LYS A 94 -3.18 21.83 -3.20
N GLY A 95 -2.90 20.61 -3.68
CA GLY A 95 -3.86 19.81 -4.44
C GLY A 95 -5.14 19.50 -3.67
N MET A 96 -5.03 19.21 -2.37
CA MET A 96 -6.20 19.02 -1.50
C MET A 96 -7.04 20.28 -1.41
N ALA A 97 -6.44 21.44 -1.17
CA ALA A 97 -7.17 22.70 -1.10
C ALA A 97 -7.94 22.98 -2.40
N GLU A 98 -7.32 22.71 -3.55
CA GLU A 98 -7.97 22.83 -4.86
C GLU A 98 -9.14 21.83 -5.00
N MET A 99 -8.95 20.56 -4.63
CA MET A 99 -10.00 19.53 -4.68
C MET A 99 -11.18 19.86 -3.76
N LYS A 100 -10.94 20.33 -2.54
CA LYS A 100 -12.00 20.67 -1.58
C LYS A 100 -12.99 21.70 -2.15
N THR A 101 -12.54 22.60 -3.02
CA THR A 101 -13.43 23.57 -3.68
C THR A 101 -14.46 22.94 -4.62
N LYS A 102 -14.29 21.67 -4.98
CA LYS A 102 -15.13 20.91 -5.92
C LYS A 102 -15.96 19.81 -5.24
N LEU A 103 -15.78 19.60 -3.94
CA LEU A 103 -16.34 18.48 -3.20
C LEU A 103 -17.45 18.93 -2.24
N SER A 104 -18.43 18.06 -2.00
CA SER A 104 -19.41 18.25 -0.94
C SER A 104 -18.74 18.18 0.44
N VAL A 105 -19.45 18.60 1.49
CA VAL A 105 -18.90 18.58 2.86
C VAL A 105 -18.53 17.15 3.27
N GLU A 106 -19.38 16.18 2.94
CA GLU A 106 -19.15 14.76 3.26
C GLU A 106 -17.91 14.22 2.53
N GLN A 107 -17.71 14.60 1.27
CA GLN A 107 -16.54 14.19 0.48
C GLN A 107 -15.25 14.87 0.94
N GLN A 108 -15.33 16.08 1.49
CA GLN A 108 -14.18 16.76 2.07
C GLN A 108 -13.69 16.05 3.34
N GLU A 109 -14.61 15.55 4.17
CA GLU A 109 -14.28 14.76 5.36
C GLU A 109 -13.60 13.44 4.96
N GLU A 110 -14.10 12.74 3.94
CA GLU A 110 -13.45 11.54 3.42
C GLU A 110 -12.04 11.84 2.85
N LEU A 111 -11.87 12.97 2.15
CA LEU A 111 -10.57 13.40 1.65
C LEU A 111 -9.58 13.69 2.80
N ASP A 112 -10.04 14.29 3.89
CA ASP A 112 -9.21 14.55 5.08
C ASP A 112 -8.76 13.25 5.75
N ASP A 113 -9.65 12.27 5.85
CA ASP A 113 -9.31 10.95 6.38
C ASP A 113 -8.26 10.21 5.53
N LEU A 114 -8.39 10.30 4.20
CA LEU A 114 -7.39 9.75 3.27
C LEU A 114 -6.03 10.42 3.46
N TYR A 115 -6.00 11.74 3.65
CA TYR A 115 -4.76 12.46 3.91
C TYR A 115 -4.15 12.13 5.27
N ALA A 116 -4.97 12.03 6.31
CA ALA A 116 -4.51 11.64 7.65
C ALA A 116 -3.92 10.22 7.67
N LYS A 117 -4.47 9.28 6.88
CA LYS A 117 -3.86 7.95 6.66
C LYS A 117 -2.47 8.08 6.03
N LEU A 118 -2.32 8.89 4.98
CA LEU A 118 -1.03 9.11 4.33
C LEU A 118 0.02 9.70 5.29
N GLN A 119 -0.36 10.70 6.09
CA GLN A 119 0.54 11.31 7.08
C GLN A 119 1.02 10.31 8.15
N ARG A 120 0.12 9.45 8.64
CA ARG A 120 0.50 8.37 9.58
C ARG A 120 1.56 7.45 8.98
N HIS A 121 1.45 7.10 7.71
CA HIS A 121 2.45 6.25 7.05
C HIS A 121 3.83 6.91 6.93
N TRP A 122 3.90 8.22 6.71
CA TRP A 122 5.16 8.94 6.73
C TRP A 122 5.79 8.98 8.13
N GLN A 123 4.99 9.19 9.17
CA GLN A 123 5.48 9.14 10.55
C GLN A 123 6.11 7.78 10.89
N VAL A 124 5.43 6.67 10.57
CA VAL A 124 5.99 5.31 10.76
C VAL A 124 7.30 5.14 9.98
N SER A 125 7.38 5.69 8.77
CA SER A 125 8.60 5.64 7.98
C SER A 125 9.75 6.42 8.62
N HIS A 126 9.45 7.56 9.22
CA HIS A 126 10.41 8.46 9.85
C HIS A 126 11.00 7.83 11.10
N ASP A 127 10.13 7.26 11.94
CA ASP A 127 10.53 6.56 13.17
C ASP A 127 11.43 5.35 12.86
N TYR A 128 11.10 4.60 11.80
CA TYR A 128 11.94 3.51 11.33
C TYR A 128 13.31 4.00 10.87
N LEU A 129 13.38 5.07 10.07
CA LEU A 129 14.68 5.58 9.60
C LEU A 129 15.55 6.03 10.78
N ARG A 130 14.97 6.74 11.75
CA ARG A 130 15.68 7.15 12.96
C ARG A 130 16.25 5.94 13.71
N ALA A 131 15.42 4.93 13.95
CA ALA A 131 15.86 3.70 14.62
C ALA A 131 16.90 2.92 13.81
N ALA A 132 16.80 2.91 12.48
CA ALA A 132 17.79 2.28 11.60
C ALA A 132 19.13 3.02 11.63
N GLN A 133 19.13 4.35 11.61
CA GLN A 133 20.35 5.16 11.73
C GLN A 133 21.03 4.98 13.09
N GLU A 134 20.27 4.85 14.18
CA GLU A 134 20.81 4.56 15.50
C GLU A 134 21.50 3.20 15.58
N ARG A 135 20.95 2.17 14.91
CA ARG A 135 21.56 0.82 14.86
C ARG A 135 22.83 0.75 14.01
N MET A 136 23.04 1.71 13.11
CA MET A 136 24.20 1.75 12.21
C MET A 136 25.34 2.65 12.74
N LYS A 137 25.13 3.35 13.86
CA LYS A 137 26.17 4.09 14.58
C LYS A 137 26.87 3.20 15.58
#